data_AF-A0A841F0V4-F1
#
_entry.id   AF-A0A841F0V4-F1
#
_cell.length_a   1.000
_cell.length_b   1.000
_cell.length_c   1.000
_cell.angle_alpha   90.00
_cell.angle_beta   90.00
_cell.angle_gamma   90.00
#
_symmetry.space_group_name_H-M   'P 1'
#
loop_
_entity.id
_entity.type
_entity.pdbx_description
1 polymer ?
#
loop_
_entity_poly.entity_id
_entity_poly.type
_entity_poly.pdbx_seq_one_letter_code
_entity_poly.pdbx_strand_id
1 'polypeptide(L)'
;MKKKLLVSSLVSVLLLSSTSSVLAHPGRTDANGGHTCWTNCAKWGLEYGEYHYHNGGKSSSSSSSTKSSKSSSSKSSKSSKSKSTKPKDSKPKYTQSNLKVLINDKKVDFTNKPLQYEGNNLVPLRDITEALKATFAYYPESGTVSITKDKNKVTLTLGSKKAFYNGNSSTLSVAPKVINGITYIPVQAIRGLGASMEFDSSNNTLNVTI
;
A
#
# COMPACT_ATOMS: atom_id res chain seq x y z
N MET A 1 70.66 -24.98 -3.38
CA MET A 1 69.82 -24.21 -4.34
C MET A 1 68.77 -23.46 -3.54
N LYS A 2 68.48 -22.21 -3.92
CA LYS A 2 67.93 -21.16 -3.05
C LYS A 2 66.40 -21.21 -2.96
N LYS A 3 65.92 -20.87 -1.76
CA LYS A 3 64.55 -20.74 -1.25
C LYS A 3 63.56 -20.08 -2.22
N LYS A 4 62.32 -20.60 -2.29
CA LYS A 4 61.13 -19.84 -2.65
C LYS A 4 59.96 -20.21 -1.73
N LEU A 5 59.88 -19.49 -0.61
CA LEU A 5 58.70 -19.32 0.22
C LEU A 5 58.24 -17.87 0.03
N LEU A 6 56.92 -17.66 0.07
CA LEU A 6 56.19 -16.39 0.16
C LEU A 6 55.91 -15.61 -1.14
N VAL A 7 54.68 -15.75 -1.63
CA VAL A 7 53.83 -14.62 -2.07
C VAL A 7 52.43 -14.93 -1.54
N SER A 8 52.18 -14.60 -0.27
CA SER A 8 51.46 -13.39 0.14
C SER A 8 50.00 -13.37 -0.30
N SER A 9 49.17 -13.95 0.57
CA SER A 9 47.80 -13.56 0.87
C SER A 9 47.49 -12.11 0.49
N LEU A 10 46.71 -11.89 -0.57
CA LEU A 10 46.13 -10.57 -0.86
C LEU A 10 44.81 -10.65 -1.65
N VAL A 11 43.98 -11.68 -1.39
CA VAL A 11 42.62 -11.79 -1.95
C VAL A 11 41.65 -12.26 -0.87
N SER A 12 41.65 -11.59 0.29
CA SER A 12 40.70 -11.91 1.37
C SER A 12 40.20 -10.69 2.15
N VAL A 13 40.45 -9.46 1.67
CA VAL A 13 39.98 -8.22 2.34
C VAL A 13 39.34 -7.27 1.33
N LEU A 14 38.41 -7.77 0.51
CA LEU A 14 37.59 -6.94 -0.36
C LEU A 14 36.12 -7.41 -0.39
N LEU A 15 35.64 -7.94 0.74
CA LEU A 15 34.27 -8.44 0.92
C LEU A 15 33.59 -7.91 2.19
N LEU A 16 34.11 -6.84 2.81
CA LEU A 16 33.49 -6.22 3.98
C LEU A 16 33.53 -4.70 3.85
N SER A 17 32.53 -4.10 3.19
CA SER A 17 32.01 -2.74 3.48
C SER A 17 31.05 -2.21 2.40
N SER A 18 30.03 -2.99 2.04
CA SER A 18 28.79 -2.40 1.55
C SER A 18 27.87 -2.15 2.75
N THR A 19 28.19 -1.14 3.54
CA THR A 19 27.23 -0.57 4.48
C THR A 19 26.11 0.07 3.66
N SER A 20 24.98 -0.62 3.53
CA SER A 20 23.76 -0.05 2.98
C SER A 20 23.37 1.15 3.85
N SER A 21 23.59 2.35 3.33
CA SER A 21 23.14 3.58 3.97
C SER A 21 21.61 3.51 4.10
N VAL A 22 21.11 3.33 5.31
CA VAL A 22 19.68 3.47 5.59
C VAL A 22 19.38 4.96 5.50
N LEU A 23 18.68 5.37 4.45
CA LEU A 23 18.30 6.77 4.22
C LEU A 23 17.20 7.13 5.24
N ALA A 24 17.60 7.56 6.44
CA ALA A 24 16.68 8.09 7.43
C ALA A 24 15.96 9.31 6.84
N HIS A 25 14.64 9.28 6.84
CA HIS A 25 13.82 10.34 6.26
C HIS A 25 13.01 11.06 7.33
N PRO A 26 12.76 12.38 7.14
CA PRO A 26 12.05 13.19 8.12
C PRO A 26 10.66 12.61 8.39
N GLY A 27 10.38 12.42 9.68
CA GLY A 27 9.14 11.88 10.21
C GLY A 27 9.39 11.42 11.64
N ARG A 28 8.61 11.92 12.59
CA ARG A 28 8.58 11.33 13.94
C ARG A 28 7.77 10.04 13.84
N THR A 29 8.31 8.95 14.37
CA THR A 29 7.54 7.72 14.56
C THR A 29 6.48 7.94 15.64
N ASP A 30 5.32 7.31 15.47
CA ASP A 30 4.27 7.25 16.47
C ASP A 30 4.62 6.25 17.59
N ALA A 31 3.71 6.08 18.56
CA ALA A 31 3.89 5.17 19.69
C ALA A 31 4.10 3.69 19.27
N ASN A 32 3.76 3.33 18.03
CA ASN A 32 3.91 1.99 17.48
C ASN A 32 5.19 1.83 16.64
N GLY A 33 6.03 2.87 16.53
CA GLY A 33 7.29 2.80 15.80
C GLY A 33 7.16 2.95 14.28
N GLY A 34 6.02 3.44 13.78
CA GLY A 34 5.82 3.73 12.37
C GLY A 34 5.40 5.18 12.12
N HIS A 35 5.31 5.57 10.85
CA HIS A 35 4.78 6.87 10.47
C HIS A 35 4.27 6.90 9.04
N THR A 36 3.40 7.87 8.76
CA THR A 36 2.95 8.19 7.41
C THR A 36 3.91 9.17 6.74
N CYS A 37 4.35 8.86 5.53
CA CYS A 37 5.17 9.77 4.74
C CYS A 37 4.33 10.91 4.14
N TRP A 38 4.69 12.16 4.41
CA TRP A 38 3.95 13.35 3.95
C TRP A 38 4.75 14.34 3.09
N THR A 39 6.08 14.20 3.02
CA THR A 39 6.94 15.18 2.34
C THR A 39 8.01 14.42 1.58
N ASN A 40 8.32 14.73 0.32
CA ASN A 40 9.41 14.10 -0.45
C ASN A 40 9.41 12.56 -0.48
N CYS A 41 8.26 11.91 -0.35
CA CYS A 41 8.15 10.45 -0.22
C CYS A 41 8.82 9.68 -1.37
N ALA A 42 8.67 10.21 -2.59
CA ALA A 42 9.31 9.65 -3.77
C ALA A 42 10.85 9.60 -3.66
N LYS A 43 11.48 10.52 -2.89
CA LYS A 43 12.94 10.49 -2.63
C LYS A 43 13.36 9.24 -1.85
N TRP A 44 12.44 8.66 -1.08
CA TRP A 44 12.68 7.49 -0.26
C TRP A 44 12.00 6.24 -0.80
N GLY A 45 11.54 6.29 -2.06
CA GLY A 45 10.86 5.18 -2.70
C GLY A 45 9.47 4.87 -2.12
N LEU A 46 8.87 5.84 -1.43
CA LEU A 46 7.54 5.72 -0.81
C LEU A 46 6.51 6.57 -1.56
N GLU A 47 5.27 6.11 -1.57
CA GLU A 47 4.12 6.89 -2.05
C GLU A 47 3.72 7.94 -1.01
N TYR A 48 3.15 9.05 -1.48
CA TYR A 48 2.60 10.06 -0.58
C TYR A 48 1.45 9.46 0.25
N GLY A 49 1.50 9.66 1.57
CA GLY A 49 0.52 9.12 2.50
C GLY A 49 0.71 7.63 2.82
N GLU A 50 1.83 7.03 2.40
CA GLU A 50 2.18 5.65 2.72
C GLU A 50 2.66 5.55 4.18
N TYR A 51 2.06 4.63 4.95
CA TYR A 51 2.47 4.31 6.32
C TYR A 51 3.49 3.18 6.31
N HIS A 52 4.59 3.30 7.04
CA HIS A 52 5.61 2.26 7.17
C HIS A 52 6.26 2.28 8.56
N TYR A 53 6.90 1.17 8.94
CA TYR A 53 7.48 0.94 10.27
C TYR A 53 9.02 0.90 10.24
N HIS A 54 9.63 1.34 11.34
CA HIS A 54 11.08 1.33 11.57
C HIS A 54 11.42 0.45 12.78
N ASN A 55 10.96 -0.81 12.81
CA ASN A 55 11.31 -1.72 13.91
C ASN A 55 12.57 -2.51 13.54
N GLY A 56 13.64 -2.36 14.33
CA GLY A 56 14.99 -2.84 14.04
C GLY A 56 15.08 -4.37 13.89
N GLY A 57 14.88 -4.87 12.68
CA GLY A 57 15.01 -6.29 12.34
C GLY A 57 14.78 -6.54 10.86
N LYS A 58 15.86 -6.53 10.06
CA LYS A 58 15.99 -7.00 8.67
C LYS A 58 14.68 -6.96 7.85
N SER A 59 14.34 -5.81 7.27
CA SER A 59 13.42 -5.77 6.13
C SER A 59 14.10 -6.46 4.95
N SER A 60 13.73 -7.70 4.65
CA SER A 60 14.07 -8.33 3.38
C SER A 60 13.33 -7.58 2.28
N SER A 61 14.03 -6.63 1.65
CA SER A 61 13.62 -6.05 0.37
C SER A 61 13.61 -7.17 -0.67
N SER A 62 12.45 -7.73 -0.97
CA SER A 62 12.27 -8.53 -2.18
C SER A 62 12.29 -7.59 -3.38
N SER A 63 13.48 -7.21 -3.82
CA SER A 63 13.73 -6.63 -5.12
C SER A 63 13.45 -7.70 -6.18
N SER A 64 12.21 -7.79 -6.66
CA SER A 64 11.93 -8.54 -7.88
C SER A 64 12.42 -7.72 -9.07
N SER A 65 13.63 -8.02 -9.49
CA SER A 65 14.20 -7.67 -10.77
C SER A 65 13.38 -8.31 -11.90
N THR A 66 12.60 -7.53 -12.63
CA THR A 66 12.02 -7.98 -13.90
C THR A 66 12.87 -7.43 -15.04
N LYS A 67 13.66 -8.32 -15.65
CA LYS A 67 14.33 -8.11 -16.93
C LYS A 67 13.27 -7.83 -17.99
N SER A 68 13.29 -6.64 -18.58
CA SER A 68 12.50 -6.33 -19.77
C SER A 68 13.38 -6.47 -21.01
N SER A 69 13.15 -7.53 -21.75
CA SER A 69 13.71 -7.75 -23.08
C SER A 69 13.07 -6.83 -24.11
N LYS A 70 13.94 -6.18 -24.88
CA LYS A 70 13.76 -5.41 -26.12
C LYS A 70 12.67 -5.97 -27.06
N SER A 71 11.82 -5.06 -27.56
CA SER A 71 11.49 -5.00 -29.00
C SER A 71 11.35 -3.54 -29.46
N SER A 72 12.22 -3.19 -30.41
CA SER A 72 12.21 -2.05 -31.33
C SER A 72 11.01 -2.16 -32.30
N SER A 73 10.48 -1.16 -33.01
CA SER A 73 10.75 0.27 -33.21
C SER A 73 9.75 0.73 -34.27
N SER A 74 9.23 1.96 -34.20
CA SER A 74 8.92 2.74 -35.40
C SER A 74 9.00 4.24 -35.06
N LYS A 75 9.23 5.03 -36.09
CA LYS A 75 10.18 6.15 -36.14
C LYS A 75 9.44 7.48 -36.13
N SER A 76 9.99 8.43 -35.35
CA SER A 76 10.15 9.86 -35.65
C SER A 76 8.89 10.73 -35.89
N SER A 77 8.70 11.76 -35.07
CA SER A 77 9.31 13.07 -35.37
C SER A 77 9.00 14.15 -34.33
N LYS A 78 9.94 15.09 -34.26
CA LYS A 78 9.81 16.49 -33.83
C LYS A 78 9.93 16.82 -32.33
N SER A 79 11.18 17.16 -32.02
CA SER A 79 11.64 18.12 -31.01
C SER A 79 10.62 19.21 -30.66
N SER A 80 10.25 19.25 -29.38
CA SER A 80 9.85 20.47 -28.69
C SER A 80 10.43 20.40 -27.29
N LYS A 81 11.38 21.29 -27.05
CA LYS A 81 12.16 21.45 -25.83
C LYS A 81 11.24 21.84 -24.67
N SER A 82 10.64 20.85 -24.00
CA SER A 82 9.92 21.08 -22.75
C SER A 82 10.91 21.07 -21.59
N LYS A 83 11.12 22.27 -21.06
CA LYS A 83 11.86 22.58 -19.85
C LYS A 83 11.34 21.67 -18.72
N SER A 84 12.18 20.71 -18.30
CA SER A 84 11.90 19.80 -17.19
C SER A 84 11.66 20.58 -15.90
N THR A 85 10.40 20.91 -15.64
CA THR A 85 9.95 21.29 -14.30
C THR A 85 9.62 20.01 -13.55
N LYS A 86 10.56 19.62 -12.69
CA LYS A 86 10.41 18.69 -11.56
C LYS A 86 8.95 18.57 -11.08
N PRO A 87 8.31 17.38 -11.11
CA PRO A 87 7.00 17.20 -10.52
C PRO A 87 7.10 17.53 -9.03
N LYS A 88 6.37 18.56 -8.60
CA LYS A 88 6.11 18.83 -7.19
C LYS A 88 5.17 17.71 -6.76
N ASP A 89 5.58 16.87 -5.81
CA ASP A 89 4.72 15.84 -5.21
C ASP A 89 3.40 16.50 -4.76
N SER A 90 2.36 16.39 -5.58
CA SER A 90 1.04 16.88 -5.25
C SER A 90 0.41 15.88 -4.30
N LYS A 91 0.27 16.26 -3.03
CA LYS A 91 -0.55 15.56 -2.03
C LYS A 91 -1.82 15.04 -2.74
N PRO A 92 -2.03 13.72 -2.90
CA PRO A 92 -3.29 13.19 -3.37
C PRO A 92 -4.41 13.75 -2.49
N LYS A 93 -5.32 14.47 -3.15
CA LYS A 93 -6.46 15.12 -2.53
C LYS A 93 -7.55 14.06 -2.38
N TYR A 94 -7.87 13.69 -1.13
CA TYR A 94 -9.11 12.98 -0.85
C TYR A 94 -10.24 13.98 -0.61
N THR A 95 -11.46 13.55 -0.88
CA THR A 95 -12.68 14.28 -0.57
C THR A 95 -13.61 13.40 0.23
N GLN A 96 -14.50 14.00 1.02
CA GLN A 96 -15.58 13.23 1.65
C GLN A 96 -16.48 12.69 0.54
N SER A 97 -16.80 11.40 0.61
CA SER A 97 -17.73 10.75 -0.31
C SER A 97 -19.14 10.82 0.26
N ASN A 98 -20.11 11.11 -0.61
CA ASN A 98 -21.53 11.01 -0.29
C ASN A 98 -22.08 9.59 -0.48
N LEU A 99 -21.18 8.58 -0.56
CA LEU A 99 -21.54 7.19 -0.75
C LEU A 99 -22.43 6.71 0.40
N LYS A 100 -23.63 6.23 0.06
CA LYS A 100 -24.48 5.47 0.97
C LYS A 100 -24.12 3.99 0.83
N VAL A 101 -24.03 3.28 1.94
CA VAL A 101 -23.80 1.82 1.94
C VAL A 101 -24.97 1.16 2.65
N LEU A 102 -25.56 0.16 2.01
CA LEU A 102 -26.56 -0.73 2.60
C LEU A 102 -25.95 -2.13 2.69
N ILE A 103 -26.07 -2.76 3.86
CA ILE A 103 -25.68 -4.15 4.09
C ILE A 103 -26.94 -4.93 4.46
N ASN A 104 -27.31 -5.92 3.64
CA ASN A 104 -28.56 -6.67 3.80
C ASN A 104 -29.76 -5.73 4.01
N ASP A 105 -29.92 -4.77 3.09
CA ASP A 105 -30.94 -3.71 3.06
C ASP A 105 -30.93 -2.72 4.23
N LYS A 106 -29.99 -2.85 5.18
CA LYS A 106 -29.83 -1.90 6.28
C LYS A 106 -28.76 -0.88 5.95
N LYS A 107 -29.11 0.41 6.02
CA LYS A 107 -28.15 1.50 5.86
C LYS A 107 -27.09 1.45 6.96
N VAL A 108 -25.83 1.60 6.58
CA VAL A 108 -24.71 1.69 7.50
C VAL A 108 -24.59 3.12 8.03
N ASP A 109 -24.62 3.26 9.34
CA ASP A 109 -24.37 4.54 10.02
C ASP A 109 -22.88 4.69 10.32
N PHE A 110 -22.20 5.38 9.41
CA PHE A 110 -20.77 5.65 9.53
C PHE A 110 -20.47 6.71 10.58
N THR A 111 -19.68 6.35 11.59
CA THR A 111 -19.07 7.28 12.54
C THR A 111 -18.12 8.23 11.80
N ASN A 112 -17.27 7.67 10.92
CA ASN A 112 -16.40 8.42 10.02
C ASN A 112 -16.89 8.28 8.59
N LYS A 113 -17.12 9.38 7.87
CA LYS A 113 -17.69 9.29 6.52
C LYS A 113 -16.76 8.55 5.55
N PRO A 114 -17.32 7.80 4.58
CA PRO A 114 -16.57 7.29 3.44
C PRO A 114 -15.83 8.43 2.71
N LEU A 115 -14.71 8.09 2.08
CA LEU A 115 -13.87 9.04 1.35
C LEU A 115 -13.74 8.62 -0.11
N GLN A 116 -13.50 9.59 -0.97
CA GLN A 116 -13.04 9.35 -2.33
C GLN A 116 -11.58 9.74 -2.43
N TYR A 117 -10.76 8.81 -2.92
CA TYR A 117 -9.33 8.99 -3.11
C TYR A 117 -8.95 8.46 -4.49
N GLU A 118 -8.37 9.32 -5.35
CA GLU A 118 -8.01 8.97 -6.73
C GLU A 118 -9.17 8.30 -7.50
N GLY A 119 -10.39 8.82 -7.33
CA GLY A 119 -11.60 8.28 -7.97
C GLY A 119 -12.16 6.99 -7.36
N ASN A 120 -11.53 6.45 -6.31
CA ASN A 120 -11.95 5.22 -5.65
C ASN A 120 -12.63 5.52 -4.31
N ASN A 121 -13.71 4.79 -4.01
CA ASN A 121 -14.36 4.88 -2.70
C ASN A 121 -13.59 4.05 -1.67
N LEU A 122 -13.28 4.72 -0.57
CA LEU A 122 -12.69 4.17 0.63
C LEU A 122 -13.70 4.25 1.76
N VAL A 123 -13.80 3.18 2.55
CA VAL A 123 -14.72 3.08 3.69
C VAL A 123 -13.94 2.80 4.96
N PRO A 124 -14.36 3.33 6.12
CA PRO A 124 -13.71 3.03 7.38
C PRO A 124 -13.83 1.53 7.68
N LEU A 125 -12.69 0.91 8.01
CA LEU A 125 -12.61 -0.51 8.32
C LEU A 125 -13.59 -0.89 9.44
N ARG A 126 -13.59 -0.11 10.52
CA ARG A 126 -14.34 -0.42 11.74
C ARG A 126 -15.84 -0.49 11.46
N ASP A 127 -16.42 0.60 10.96
CA ASP A 127 -17.87 0.71 10.69
C ASP A 127 -18.36 -0.39 9.74
N ILE A 128 -17.59 -0.70 8.68
CA ILE A 128 -17.95 -1.76 7.73
C ILE A 128 -17.89 -3.14 8.37
N THR A 129 -16.82 -3.46 9.10
CA THR A 129 -16.71 -4.80 9.71
C THR A 129 -17.80 -5.05 10.74
N GLU A 130 -18.18 -4.03 11.51
CA GLU A 130 -19.29 -4.11 12.45
C GLU A 130 -20.62 -4.37 11.75
N ALA A 131 -20.93 -3.59 10.71
CA ALA A 131 -22.17 -3.75 9.95
C ALA A 131 -22.24 -5.11 9.21
N LEU A 132 -21.12 -5.65 8.74
CA LEU A 132 -21.04 -6.99 8.15
C LEU A 132 -21.05 -8.12 9.20
N LYS A 133 -20.99 -7.79 10.51
CA LYS A 133 -20.73 -8.76 11.59
C LYS A 133 -19.50 -9.61 11.30
N ALA A 134 -18.43 -8.96 10.83
CA ALA A 134 -17.11 -9.52 10.58
C ALA A 134 -16.16 -9.12 11.71
N THR A 135 -15.09 -9.88 11.88
CA THR A 135 -14.00 -9.53 12.80
C THR A 135 -12.79 -9.07 12.01
N PHE A 136 -11.90 -8.30 12.65
CA PHE A 136 -10.62 -7.98 12.06
C PHE A 136 -9.49 -8.04 13.10
N ALA A 137 -8.29 -8.36 12.62
CA ALA A 137 -7.04 -8.22 13.35
C ALA A 137 -6.13 -7.24 12.62
N TYR A 138 -5.49 -6.34 13.36
CA TYR A 138 -4.45 -5.46 12.85
C TYR A 138 -3.10 -5.88 13.41
N TYR A 139 -2.15 -6.12 12.52
CA TYR A 139 -0.77 -6.47 12.85
C TYR A 139 0.09 -5.24 12.59
N PRO A 140 0.42 -4.46 13.63
CA PRO A 140 1.10 -3.18 13.46
C PRO A 140 2.42 -3.37 12.75
N GLU A 141 3.29 -4.29 13.17
CA GLU A 141 4.63 -4.47 12.59
C GLU A 141 4.69 -4.57 11.06
N SER A 142 3.67 -5.18 10.45
CA SER A 142 3.57 -5.35 9.00
C SER A 142 2.56 -4.43 8.33
N GLY A 143 1.82 -3.63 9.09
CA GLY A 143 0.68 -2.86 8.59
C GLY A 143 -0.42 -3.74 7.99
N THR A 144 -0.54 -5.00 8.43
CA THR A 144 -1.48 -5.97 7.85
C THR A 144 -2.81 -5.92 8.58
N VAL A 145 -3.90 -5.85 7.82
CA VAL A 145 -5.27 -5.99 8.28
C VAL A 145 -5.81 -7.33 7.77
N SER A 146 -6.20 -8.22 8.69
CA SER A 146 -6.89 -9.47 8.37
C SER A 146 -8.35 -9.36 8.78
N ILE A 147 -9.27 -9.41 7.82
CA ILE A 147 -10.72 -9.36 8.04
C ILE A 147 -11.29 -10.75 7.82
N THR A 148 -12.12 -11.23 8.75
CA THR A 148 -12.72 -12.56 8.69
C THR A 148 -14.23 -12.47 8.86
N LYS A 149 -14.95 -13.14 7.96
CA LYS A 149 -16.40 -13.34 8.02
C LYS A 149 -16.70 -14.81 7.73
N ASP A 150 -17.17 -15.54 8.72
CA ASP A 150 -17.42 -16.98 8.64
C ASP A 150 -16.17 -17.73 8.12
N LYS A 151 -16.25 -18.39 6.95
CA LYS A 151 -15.11 -19.06 6.31
C LYS A 151 -14.26 -18.16 5.41
N ASN A 152 -14.71 -16.93 5.16
CA ASN A 152 -14.08 -16.00 4.23
C ASN A 152 -13.09 -15.10 4.96
N LYS A 153 -11.90 -14.93 4.36
CA LYS A 153 -10.82 -14.13 4.90
C LYS A 153 -10.27 -13.20 3.83
N VAL A 154 -10.17 -11.92 4.17
CA VAL A 154 -9.52 -10.90 3.35
C VAL A 154 -8.30 -10.37 4.09
N THR A 155 -7.13 -10.44 3.46
CA THR A 155 -5.89 -9.87 4.02
C THR A 155 -5.43 -8.70 3.16
N LEU A 156 -5.24 -7.55 3.79
CA LEU A 156 -4.85 -6.30 3.18
C LEU A 156 -3.60 -5.77 3.89
N THR A 157 -2.76 -5.03 3.17
CA THR A 157 -1.59 -4.37 3.77
C THR A 157 -1.67 -2.88 3.48
N LEU A 158 -1.49 -2.04 4.50
CA LEU A 158 -1.46 -0.58 4.35
C LEU A 158 -0.43 -0.18 3.30
N GLY A 159 -0.78 0.74 2.39
CA GLY A 159 0.11 1.18 1.31
C GLY A 159 0.26 0.21 0.13
N SER A 160 -0.15 -1.05 0.28
CA SER A 160 -0.08 -2.05 -0.78
C SER A 160 -1.40 -2.21 -1.52
N LYS A 161 -1.34 -2.22 -2.86
CA LYS A 161 -2.47 -2.61 -3.71
C LYS A 161 -2.69 -4.12 -3.74
N LYS A 162 -1.76 -4.92 -3.22
CA LYS A 162 -1.90 -6.38 -3.17
C LYS A 162 -2.85 -6.77 -2.04
N ALA A 163 -3.92 -7.48 -2.37
CA ALA A 163 -4.86 -8.09 -1.44
C ALA A 163 -4.80 -9.61 -1.56
N PHE A 164 -5.24 -10.31 -0.51
CA PHE A 164 -5.47 -11.75 -0.56
C PHE A 164 -6.91 -12.07 -0.17
N TYR A 165 -7.59 -12.84 -1.00
CA TYR A 165 -8.94 -13.36 -0.78
C TYR A 165 -8.85 -14.86 -0.58
N ASN A 166 -9.09 -15.35 0.63
CA ASN A 166 -8.92 -16.76 1.01
C ASN A 166 -7.55 -17.33 0.61
N GLY A 167 -6.49 -16.52 0.75
CA GLY A 167 -5.11 -16.87 0.38
C GLY A 167 -4.74 -16.60 -1.08
N ASN A 168 -5.70 -16.36 -1.97
CA ASN A 168 -5.44 -16.05 -3.38
C ASN A 168 -5.16 -14.56 -3.57
N SER A 169 -4.06 -14.21 -4.23
CA SER A 169 -3.69 -12.80 -4.43
C SER A 169 -4.53 -12.11 -5.51
N SER A 170 -4.85 -10.84 -5.30
CA SER A 170 -5.51 -9.97 -6.26
C SER A 170 -5.02 -8.53 -6.09
N THR A 171 -5.26 -7.68 -7.09
CA THR A 171 -4.82 -6.28 -7.08
C THR A 171 -6.01 -5.35 -6.89
N LEU A 172 -5.90 -4.45 -5.92
CA LEU A 172 -6.84 -3.37 -5.65
C LEU A 172 -6.53 -2.15 -6.53
N SER A 173 -7.55 -1.37 -6.85
CA SER A 173 -7.39 -0.10 -7.58
C SER A 173 -6.60 0.94 -6.77
N VAL A 174 -6.82 0.96 -5.45
CA VAL A 174 -6.17 1.83 -4.49
C VAL A 174 -5.77 1.00 -3.26
N ALA A 175 -4.65 1.34 -2.63
CA ALA A 175 -4.20 0.69 -1.40
C ALA A 175 -5.06 1.11 -0.19
N PRO A 176 -5.20 0.26 0.84
CA PRO A 176 -5.68 0.69 2.16
C PRO A 176 -4.77 1.79 2.72
N LYS A 177 -5.37 2.78 3.39
CA LYS A 177 -4.65 3.96 3.91
C LYS A 177 -5.14 4.33 5.31
N VAL A 178 -4.28 4.96 6.09
CA VAL A 178 -4.66 5.59 7.36
C VAL A 178 -4.80 7.09 7.12
N ILE A 179 -5.98 7.64 7.39
CA ILE A 179 -6.28 9.07 7.22
C ILE A 179 -6.86 9.55 8.55
N ASN A 180 -6.22 10.54 9.17
CA ASN A 180 -6.61 11.08 10.48
C ASN A 180 -6.79 10.00 11.58
N GLY A 181 -5.90 9.01 11.60
CA GLY A 181 -5.94 7.91 12.57
C GLY A 181 -7.00 6.84 12.28
N ILE A 182 -7.77 6.97 11.20
CA ILE A 182 -8.78 5.99 10.78
C ILE A 182 -8.23 5.16 9.63
N THR A 183 -8.31 3.83 9.76
CA THR A 183 -7.98 2.90 8.68
C THR A 183 -9.13 2.85 7.68
N TYR A 184 -8.83 3.26 6.45
CA TYR A 184 -9.71 3.23 5.31
C TYR A 184 -9.30 2.11 4.36
N ILE A 185 -10.28 1.28 3.99
CA ILE A 185 -10.09 0.19 3.03
C ILE A 185 -10.86 0.47 1.73
N PRO A 186 -10.35 -0.01 0.58
CA PRO A 186 -11.11 0.05 -0.67
C PRO A 186 -12.40 -0.75 -0.53
N VAL A 187 -13.53 -0.16 -0.93
CA VAL A 187 -14.84 -0.83 -0.92
C VAL A 187 -14.77 -2.21 -1.60
N GLN A 188 -14.04 -2.30 -2.71
CA GLN A 188 -13.87 -3.54 -3.47
C GLN A 188 -13.29 -4.71 -2.66
N ALA A 189 -12.60 -4.45 -1.54
CA ALA A 189 -12.05 -5.51 -0.70
C ALA A 189 -13.15 -6.32 0.00
N ILE A 190 -14.33 -5.73 0.20
CA ILE A 190 -15.46 -6.34 0.91
C ILE A 190 -16.00 -7.58 0.17
N ARG A 191 -15.90 -7.62 -1.17
CA ARG A 191 -16.34 -8.79 -1.98
C ARG A 191 -15.74 -10.11 -1.50
N GLY A 192 -14.51 -10.06 -1.00
CA GLY A 192 -13.78 -11.23 -0.54
C GLY A 192 -14.32 -11.84 0.74
N LEU A 193 -15.26 -11.17 1.42
CA LEU A 193 -15.93 -11.66 2.62
C LEU A 193 -17.18 -12.50 2.29
N GLY A 194 -17.39 -12.85 1.02
CA GLY A 194 -18.59 -13.53 0.54
C GLY A 194 -19.72 -12.58 0.17
N ALA A 195 -19.42 -11.28 0.04
CA ALA A 195 -20.41 -10.26 -0.25
C ALA A 195 -20.60 -10.08 -1.77
N SER A 196 -21.86 -10.04 -2.22
CA SER A 196 -22.25 -9.45 -3.49
C SER A 196 -22.37 -7.94 -3.34
N MET A 197 -21.96 -7.18 -4.36
CA MET A 197 -21.98 -5.72 -4.31
C MET A 197 -22.55 -5.16 -5.62
N GLU A 198 -23.55 -4.29 -5.50
CA GLU A 198 -24.18 -3.59 -6.62
C GLU A 198 -24.17 -2.09 -6.35
N PHE A 199 -23.75 -1.29 -7.34
CA PHE A 199 -23.66 0.16 -7.19
C PHE A 199 -24.74 0.86 -8.01
N ASP A 200 -25.67 1.51 -7.31
CA ASP A 200 -26.63 2.43 -7.91
C ASP A 200 -26.00 3.82 -8.04
N SER A 201 -25.65 4.16 -9.28
CA SER A 201 -25.04 5.45 -9.65
C SER A 201 -25.99 6.64 -9.51
N SER A 202 -27.30 6.43 -9.68
CA SER A 202 -28.30 7.51 -9.61
C SER A 202 -28.47 7.98 -8.18
N ASN A 203 -28.42 7.04 -7.24
CA ASN A 203 -28.57 7.33 -5.82
C ASN A 203 -27.24 7.44 -5.07
N ASN A 204 -26.10 7.15 -5.71
CA ASN A 204 -24.79 7.01 -5.08
C ASN A 204 -24.85 6.04 -3.89
N THR A 205 -25.46 4.87 -4.12
CA THR A 205 -25.72 3.86 -3.11
C THR A 205 -25.04 2.56 -3.49
N LEU A 206 -24.24 2.00 -2.59
CA LEU A 206 -23.71 0.65 -2.69
C LEU A 206 -24.59 -0.31 -1.89
N ASN A 207 -25.19 -1.27 -2.57
CA ASN A 207 -25.91 -2.38 -1.96
C ASN A 207 -24.95 -3.55 -1.80
N VAL A 208 -24.85 -4.06 -0.57
CA VAL A 208 -24.00 -5.18 -0.20
C VAL A 208 -24.87 -6.28 0.39
N THR A 209 -24.79 -7.49 -0.17
CA THR A 209 -25.55 -8.66 0.28
C THR A 209 -24.58 -9.77 0.67
N ILE A 210 -24.75 -10.37 1.85
CA ILE A 210 -23.98 -11.52 2.35
C ILE A 210 -24.90 -12.71 2.56
#